data_AF-A0A7J3TBC8-F1
#
_entry.id   AF-A0A7J3TBC8-F1
#
_cell.length_a   1.000
_cell.length_b   1.000
_cell.length_c   1.000
_cell.angle_alpha   90.00
_cell.angle_beta   90.00
_cell.angle_gamma   90.00
#
_symmetry.space_group_name_H-M   'P 1'
#
loop_
_entity.id
_entity.type
_entity.pdbx_description
1 polymer ?
#
loop_
_entity_poly.entity_id
_entity_poly.type
_entity_poly.pdbx_seq_one_letter_code
_entity_poly.pdbx_strand_id
1 'polypeptide(L)' 'MQSCVMEIKKIIDLSVTLRDGMPVWPGNNGVKIEVMSSPDGHVAEKYASITHSGTHVDAPLHFIKNGTTVD' A
#
# COMPACT_ATOMS: atom_id res chain seq x y z
N MET A 1 39.78 4.51 -9.68
CA MET A 1 38.35 4.68 -9.97
C MET A 1 37.64 4.77 -8.63
N GLN A 2 37.32 5.98 -8.18
CA GLN A 2 36.80 6.22 -6.84
C GLN A 2 35.28 6.01 -6.90
N SER A 3 34.79 4.98 -6.21
CA SER A 3 33.36 4.72 -6.09
C SER A 3 32.72 5.90 -5.37
N CYS A 4 31.73 6.54 -6.01
CA CYS A 4 30.90 7.55 -5.36
C CYS A 4 29.90 6.81 -4.48
N VAL A 5 30.11 6.87 -3.16
CA VAL A 5 29.17 6.31 -2.19
C VAL A 5 28.18 7.40 -1.82
N MET A 6 26.90 7.21 -2.15
CA MET A 6 25.85 8.14 -1.73
C MET A 6 25.56 7.96 -0.24
N GLU A 7 25.73 9.03 0.54
CA GLU A 7 25.35 9.07 1.96
C GLU A 7 23.85 9.45 2.07
N ILE A 8 23.03 8.56 2.63
CA ILE A 8 21.61 8.87 2.90
C ILE A 8 21.54 9.72 4.17
N LYS A 9 21.26 11.02 4.01
CA LYS A 9 21.18 11.97 5.14
C LYS A 9 19.92 11.83 5.97
N LYS A 10 18.78 11.47 5.37
CA LYS A 10 17.49 11.34 6.04
C LYS A 10 16.53 10.50 5.20
N ILE A 11 15.75 9.67 5.86
CA ILE A 11 14.59 8.98 5.29
C ILE A 11 13.34 9.77 5.69
N ILE A 12 12.51 10.14 4.72
CA ILE A 12 11.24 10.84 4.94
C ILE A 12 10.14 9.92 4.43
N ASP A 13 9.19 9.59 5.30
CA ASP A 13 8.00 8.84 4.92
C ASP A 13 6.97 9.80 4.30
N LEU A 14 6.53 9.48 3.09
CA LEU A 14 5.50 10.22 2.34
C LEU A 14 4.19 9.42 2.24
N SER A 15 4.08 8.34 3.01
CA SER A 15 2.95 7.43 2.99
C SER A 15 1.84 7.89 3.93
N VAL A 16 0.59 7.63 3.56
CA VAL A 16 -0.55 7.80 4.47
C VAL A 16 -0.82 6.50 5.22
N THR A 17 -1.25 6.62 6.49
CA THR A 17 -1.69 5.46 7.28
C THR A 17 -2.95 4.84 6.68
N LEU A 18 -2.90 3.53 6.43
CA LEU A 18 -4.07 2.76 6.03
C LEU A 18 -4.97 2.49 7.24
N ARG A 19 -6.26 2.82 7.12
CA ARG A 19 -7.26 2.63 8.18
C ARG A 19 -8.65 2.43 7.60
N ASP A 20 -9.51 1.73 8.34
CA ASP A 20 -10.94 1.69 8.00
C ASP A 20 -11.54 3.11 8.02
N GLY A 21 -12.47 3.38 7.12
CA GLY A 21 -13.12 4.67 6.93
C GLY A 21 -12.22 5.76 6.34
N MET A 22 -11.02 5.44 5.84
CA MET A 22 -10.24 6.41 5.08
C MET A 22 -10.93 6.76 3.75
N PRO A 23 -10.71 7.98 3.21
CA PRO A 23 -11.22 8.32 1.88
C PRO A 23 -10.70 7.35 0.82
N VAL A 24 -11.60 6.93 -0.06
CA VAL A 24 -11.31 6.12 -1.25
C VAL A 24 -12.02 6.73 -2.45
N TRP A 25 -11.67 6.27 -3.64
CA TRP A 25 -12.37 6.69 -4.86
C TRP A 25 -13.88 6.37 -4.78
N PRO A 26 -14.78 7.28 -5.20
CA PRO A 26 -16.21 7.04 -5.15
C PRO A 26 -16.61 5.74 -5.89
N GLY A 27 -17.35 4.87 -5.19
CA GLY A 27 -17.80 3.58 -5.73
C GLY A 27 -16.86 2.39 -5.44
N ASN A 28 -15.64 2.62 -4.96
CA ASN A 28 -14.76 1.53 -4.54
C ASN A 28 -15.14 0.98 -3.17
N ASN A 29 -14.86 -0.32 -2.97
CA ASN A 29 -14.86 -0.88 -1.62
C ASN A 29 -13.75 -0.21 -0.80
N GLY A 30 -14.09 0.23 0.42
CA GLY A 30 -13.13 0.85 1.33
C GLY A 30 -12.06 -0.13 1.81
N VAL A 31 -10.95 0.41 2.34
CA VAL A 31 -9.98 -0.38 3.09
C VAL A 31 -10.66 -0.99 4.32
N LYS A 32 -10.49 -2.30 4.51
CA LYS A 32 -11.02 -3.05 5.65
C LYS A 32 -9.89 -3.76 6.39
N ILE A 33 -9.84 -3.54 7.70
CA ILE A 33 -8.89 -4.16 8.62
C ILE A 33 -9.72 -4.78 9.74
N GLU A 34 -9.74 -6.10 9.80
CA GLU A 34 -10.54 -6.87 10.75
C GLU A 34 -9.62 -7.72 11.63
N VAL A 35 -9.74 -7.59 12.95
CA VAL A 35 -9.02 -8.46 13.89
C VAL A 35 -9.69 -9.84 13.88
N MET A 36 -8.97 -10.86 13.43
CA MET A 36 -9.51 -12.19 13.19
C MET A 36 -9.57 -13.05 14.47
N SER A 37 -8.49 -13.09 15.24
CA SER A 37 -8.40 -13.60 16.62
C SER A 37 -6.94 -13.53 17.11
N SER A 38 -6.73 -13.76 18.40
CA SER A 38 -5.42 -13.81 19.04
C SER A 38 -5.30 -15.00 20.00
N PRO A 39 -5.29 -16.26 19.51
CA PRO A 39 -4.83 -17.35 20.35
C PRO A 39 -3.31 -17.18 20.52
N ASP A 40 -2.81 -17.20 21.75
CA ASP A 40 -1.37 -17.24 22.07
C ASP A 40 -0.58 -15.94 21.84
N GLY A 41 -1.16 -14.79 22.24
CA GLY A 41 -0.39 -13.56 22.48
C GLY A 41 0.08 -12.77 21.25
N HIS A 42 -0.47 -13.08 20.07
CA HIS A 42 -0.22 -12.34 18.83
C HIS A 42 -1.54 -11.92 18.18
N VAL A 43 -1.62 -10.72 17.61
CA VAL A 43 -2.84 -10.24 16.93
C VAL A 43 -2.74 -10.57 15.45
N ALA A 44 -3.72 -11.30 14.93
CA ALA A 44 -3.87 -11.53 13.50
C ALA A 44 -4.97 -10.62 12.93
N GLU A 45 -4.63 -9.89 11.88
CA GLU A 45 -5.56 -9.00 11.17
C GLU A 45 -5.75 -9.48 9.72
N LYS A 46 -6.99 -9.41 9.25
CA LYS A 46 -7.31 -9.55 7.83
C LYS A 46 -7.37 -8.15 7.22
N TYR A 47 -6.58 -7.95 6.18
CA TYR A 47 -6.58 -6.75 5.38
C TYR A 47 -7.25 -7.01 4.02
N ALA A 48 -8.15 -6.14 3.60
CA ALA A 48 -8.73 -6.12 2.26
C ALA A 48 -8.78 -4.69 1.72
N SER A 49 -8.41 -4.52 0.46
CA SER A 49 -8.36 -3.22 -0.22
C SER A 49 -8.36 -3.37 -1.74
N ILE A 50 -8.62 -2.26 -2.44
CA ILE A 50 -8.36 -2.10 -3.87
C ILE A 50 -6.97 -1.49 -4.05
N THR A 51 -6.26 -1.86 -5.10
CA THR A 51 -4.88 -1.43 -5.41
C THR A 51 -4.67 0.09 -5.44
N HIS A 52 -5.74 0.87 -5.65
CA HIS A 52 -5.73 2.34 -5.71
C HIS A 52 -6.20 2.98 -4.39
N SER A 53 -5.75 2.45 -3.25
CA SER A 53 -6.09 2.96 -1.90
C SER A 53 -4.85 3.46 -1.18
N GLY A 54 -4.95 4.62 -0.51
CA GLY A 54 -3.82 5.23 0.19
C GLY A 54 -2.66 5.62 -0.75
N THR A 55 -1.44 5.59 -0.23
CA THR A 55 -0.24 5.80 -1.05
C THR A 55 0.05 4.51 -1.84
N HIS A 56 -0.02 4.58 -3.17
CA HIS A 56 0.04 3.41 -4.06
C HIS A 56 0.81 3.71 -5.35
N VAL A 57 0.95 2.70 -6.20
CA VAL A 57 1.55 2.80 -7.54
C VAL A 57 0.55 2.33 -8.59
N ASP A 58 0.55 2.99 -9.74
CA ASP A 58 -0.26 2.62 -10.90
C ASP A 58 0.61 1.93 -11.93
N ALA A 59 0.24 0.69 -12.29
CA ALA A 59 0.85 -0.01 -13.40
C ALA A 59 0.17 0.39 -14.73
N PRO A 60 0.86 0.27 -15.89
CA PRO A 60 0.27 0.59 -17.20
C PRO A 60 -1.07 -0.10 -17.46
N LEU A 61 -1.27 -1.34 -16.98
CA LEU A 61 -2.55 -2.05 -17.11
C LEU A 61 -3.75 -1.30 -16.55
N HIS A 62 -3.55 -0.36 -15.60
CA HIS A 62 -4.63 0.43 -15.02
C HIS A 62 -5.46 1.19 -16.08
N PHE A 63 -4.81 1.65 -17.16
CA PHE A 63 -5.48 2.38 -18.25
C PHE A 63 -5.23 1.80 -19.64
N ILE A 64 -4.18 1.01 -19.83
CA ILE A 64 -3.78 0.49 -21.13
C ILE A 64 -4.17 -0.98 -21.20
N LYS A 65 -5.07 -1.31 -22.14
CA LYS A 65 -5.41 -2.71 -22.43
C LYS A 65 -4.14 -3.49 -22.78
N ASN A 66 -3.92 -4.61 -22.08
CA ASN A 66 -2.69 -5.42 -22.18
C ASN A 66 -1.40 -4.68 -21.73
N GLY A 67 -1.51 -3.63 -20.93
CA GLY A 67 -0.36 -2.99 -20.29
C GLY A 67 0.35 -3.94 -19.31
N THR A 68 1.59 -3.63 -18.97
CA THR A 68 2.35 -4.41 -17.98
C THR A 68 1.70 -4.32 -16.59
N THR A 69 1.77 -5.42 -15.86
CA THR A 69 1.32 -5.54 -14.47
C THR A 69 2.41 -5.03 -13.51
N VAL A 70 2.17 -5.16 -12.21
CA VAL A 70 3.09 -4.67 -11.16
C VAL A 70 4.16 -5.71 -10.79
N ASP A 71 3.91 -7.00 -11.08
CA ASP A 71 4.84 -8.12 -10.95
C ASP A 71 5.79 -8.25 -12.14
#